data_AF-A0A914Q0R1-F1
#
_entry.id   AF-A0A914Q0R1-F1
#
_cell.length_a   1.000
_cell.length_b   1.000
_cell.length_c   1.000
_cell.angle_alpha   90.00
_cell.angle_beta   90.00
_cell.angle_gamma   90.00
#
_symmetry.space_group_name_H-M   'P 1'
#
loop_
_entity.id
_entity.type
_entity.pdbx_description
1 polymer ?
#
loop_
_entity_poly.entity_id
_entity_poly.type
_entity_poly.pdbx_seq_one_letter_code
_entity_poly.pdbx_strand_id
1 'polypeptide(L)'
;MSIVTAGLVVVGVSDIVFDDRPNDDTNGIITGNLLIIMAQIIVAIQMVTEQKYLTQYDVPALLAVGLEGLFGMIILTVLLIPMYYIHVPSTFSSNPYGRLEDIFFAFKEIGDNRTILAALALTIVSIAFFNFAGVTVTKRLSATSRMVLDSVRTLVIWIISIPLFGEQFIAVQLLGFALLLVGINDLIFGPMFRQNILPKIENNSLSLCCASFCGADIEVADRESLIDEDDEEQMAH
;
A
#
# COMPACT_ATOMS: atom_id res chain seq x y z
N MET A 1 3.63 -8.96 -11.86
CA MET A 1 4.19 -8.42 -10.59
C MET A 1 5.64 -7.97 -10.70
N SER A 2 6.53 -8.74 -11.31
CA SER A 2 7.97 -8.41 -11.42
C SER A 2 8.26 -7.03 -12.04
N ILE A 3 7.47 -6.58 -13.02
CA ILE A 3 7.60 -5.24 -13.64
C ILE A 3 7.27 -4.11 -12.66
N VAL A 4 6.24 -4.30 -11.83
CA VAL A 4 5.82 -3.34 -10.79
C VAL A 4 6.90 -3.24 -9.72
N THR A 5 7.44 -4.37 -9.27
CA THR A 5 8.54 -4.41 -8.30
C THR A 5 9.80 -3.74 -8.86
N ALA A 6 10.14 -3.99 -10.12
CA ALA A 6 11.28 -3.33 -10.77
C ALA A 6 11.09 -1.81 -10.86
N GLY A 7 9.88 -1.33 -11.18
CA GLY A 7 9.53 0.09 -11.17
C GLY A 7 9.73 0.73 -9.80
N LEU A 8 9.26 0.09 -8.72
CA LEU A 8 9.45 0.57 -7.34
C LEU A 8 10.93 0.62 -6.95
N VAL A 9 11.71 -0.40 -7.30
CA VAL A 9 13.15 -0.44 -7.02
C VAL A 9 13.87 0.71 -7.72
N VAL A 10 13.54 0.97 -9.00
CA VAL A 10 14.12 2.09 -9.75
C VAL A 10 13.78 3.44 -9.11
N VAL A 11 12.53 3.65 -8.70
CA VAL A 11 12.12 4.88 -7.99
C VAL A 11 12.88 5.04 -6.67
N GLY A 12 12.97 3.99 -5.85
CA GLY A 12 13.66 4.06 -4.56
C GLY A 12 15.17 4.26 -4.68
N VAL A 13 15.83 3.59 -5.63
CA VAL A 13 17.27 3.78 -5.88
C VAL A 13 17.56 5.17 -6.43
N SER A 14 16.68 5.71 -7.29
CA SER A 14 16.81 7.08 -7.79
C SER A 14 16.80 8.09 -6.64
N ASP A 15 15.88 7.93 -5.68
CA ASP A 15 15.78 8.84 -4.54
C ASP A 15 17.08 8.87 -3.72
N ILE A 16 17.69 7.71 -3.47
CA ILE A 16 18.95 7.59 -2.71
C ILE A 16 20.14 8.17 -3.48
N VAL A 17 20.21 7.96 -4.81
CA VAL A 17 21.36 8.37 -5.63
C VAL A 17 21.36 9.88 -5.90
N PHE A 18 20.19 10.51 -5.96
CA PHE A 18 20.04 11.95 -6.23
C PHE A 18 19.83 12.78 -4.95
N ASP A 19 20.01 12.19 -3.77
CA ASP A 19 19.90 12.90 -2.49
C ASP A 19 21.19 13.70 -2.18
N ASP A 20 21.14 15.02 -2.37
CA ASP A 20 22.25 15.96 -2.15
C ASP A 20 22.23 16.59 -0.74
N ARG A 21 22.17 15.77 0.33
CA ARG A 21 22.14 16.25 1.73
C ARG A 21 23.40 15.87 2.52
N PRO A 22 24.44 16.73 2.56
CA PRO A 22 25.74 16.38 3.13
C PRO A 22 25.83 16.38 4.67
N ASN A 23 24.75 16.65 5.42
CA ASN A 23 24.78 16.85 6.88
C ASN A 23 23.78 16.00 7.69
N ASP A 24 23.11 15.03 7.07
CA ASP A 24 22.12 14.21 7.81
C ASP A 24 22.79 13.09 8.62
N ASP A 25 22.25 12.82 9.81
CA ASP A 25 22.67 11.73 10.69
C ASP A 25 22.37 10.38 10.01
N THR A 26 23.38 9.81 9.38
CA THR A 26 23.28 8.56 8.60
C THR A 26 22.72 7.41 9.45
N ASN A 27 23.01 7.38 10.76
CA ASN A 27 22.47 6.36 11.66
C ASN A 27 20.96 6.53 11.88
N GLY A 28 20.49 7.78 11.95
CA GLY A 28 19.06 8.12 12.01
C GLY A 28 18.33 7.70 10.75
N ILE A 29 18.88 7.98 9.57
CA ILE A 29 18.33 7.57 8.27
C ILE A 29 18.23 6.05 8.17
N ILE A 30 19.32 5.33 8.50
CA ILE A 30 19.34 3.86 8.44
C ILE A 30 18.31 3.26 9.41
N THR A 31 18.23 3.80 10.63
CA THR A 31 17.26 3.33 11.63
C THR A 31 15.82 3.57 11.17
N GLY A 32 15.54 4.73 10.59
CA GLY A 32 14.22 5.05 10.01
C GLY A 32 13.85 4.09 8.87
N ASN A 33 14.78 3.84 7.95
CA ASN A 33 14.55 2.90 6.83
C ASN A 33 14.28 1.48 7.31
N LEU A 34 15.01 1.00 8.33
CA LEU A 34 14.77 -0.32 8.93
C LEU A 34 13.36 -0.41 9.54
N LEU A 35 12.94 0.63 10.27
CA LEU A 35 11.60 0.69 10.87
C LEU A 35 10.50 0.67 9.81
N ILE A 36 10.67 1.40 8.69
CA ILE A 36 9.74 1.38 7.57
C ILE A 36 9.64 -0.04 6.98
N ILE A 37 10.75 -0.70 6.70
CA ILE A 37 10.74 -2.07 6.15
C ILE A 37 9.99 -3.03 7.08
N MET A 38 10.26 -2.99 8.38
CA MET A 38 9.57 -3.82 9.37
C MET A 38 8.07 -3.53 9.41
N ALA A 39 7.67 -2.25 9.37
CA ALA A 39 6.26 -1.86 9.32
C ALA A 39 5.57 -2.38 8.04
N GLN A 40 6.22 -2.29 6.88
CA GLN A 40 5.66 -2.80 5.62
C GLN A 40 5.44 -4.31 5.62
N ILE A 41 6.32 -5.08 6.28
CA ILE A 41 6.12 -6.54 6.43
C ILE A 41 4.83 -6.82 7.22
N ILE A 42 4.60 -6.08 8.32
CA ILE A 42 3.38 -6.24 9.13
C ILE A 42 2.13 -5.86 8.32
N VAL A 43 2.18 -4.75 7.57
CA VAL A 43 1.08 -4.32 6.69
C VAL A 43 0.80 -5.36 5.60
N ALA A 44 1.83 -5.95 4.99
CA ALA A 44 1.66 -6.99 3.98
C ALA A 44 0.96 -8.24 4.57
N ILE A 45 1.36 -8.67 5.76
CA ILE A 45 0.70 -9.79 6.47
C ILE A 45 -0.77 -9.44 6.78
N GLN A 46 -1.04 -8.22 7.24
CA GLN A 46 -2.40 -7.74 7.53
C GLN A 46 -3.27 -7.77 6.27
N MET A 47 -2.77 -7.30 5.13
CA MET A 47 -3.50 -7.29 3.86
C MET A 47 -3.82 -8.71 3.35
N VAL A 48 -2.87 -9.64 3.43
CA VAL A 48 -3.09 -11.04 3.00
C VAL A 48 -4.09 -11.74 3.93
N THR A 49 -3.97 -11.50 5.23
CA THR A 49 -4.88 -12.05 6.23
C THR A 49 -6.28 -11.50 6.06
N GLU A 50 -6.41 -10.18 5.84
CA GLU A 50 -7.67 -9.52 5.54
C GLU A 50 -8.32 -10.10 4.28
N GLN A 51 -7.57 -10.26 3.19
CA GLN A 51 -8.10 -10.86 1.97
C GLN A 51 -8.63 -12.27 2.24
N LYS A 52 -7.87 -13.10 2.97
CA LYS A 52 -8.29 -14.47 3.31
C LYS A 52 -9.59 -14.49 4.12
N TYR A 53 -9.76 -13.59 5.08
CA TYR A 53 -11.00 -13.51 5.85
C TYR A 53 -12.18 -13.00 5.02
N LEU A 54 -11.95 -12.04 4.12
CA LEU A 54 -12.99 -11.50 3.24
C LEU A 54 -13.43 -12.49 2.14
N THR A 55 -12.58 -13.43 1.74
CA THR A 55 -12.96 -14.50 0.81
C THR A 55 -13.67 -15.66 1.51
N GLN A 56 -13.26 -16.02 2.73
CA GLN A 56 -13.85 -17.12 3.49
C GLN A 56 -15.21 -16.79 4.13
N TYR A 57 -15.43 -15.52 4.48
CA TYR A 57 -16.65 -15.09 5.18
C TYR A 57 -17.30 -13.92 4.42
N ASP A 58 -18.63 -13.98 4.19
CA ASP A 58 -19.37 -12.87 3.60
C ASP A 58 -19.63 -11.75 4.63
N VAL A 59 -18.56 -11.07 5.03
CA VAL A 59 -18.62 -9.92 5.95
C VAL A 59 -18.86 -8.65 5.14
N PRO A 60 -19.82 -7.79 5.52
CA PRO A 60 -19.97 -6.47 4.92
C PRO A 60 -18.69 -5.63 5.11
N ALA A 61 -18.15 -5.05 4.03
CA ALA A 61 -16.91 -4.28 4.06
C ALA A 61 -16.95 -3.11 5.07
N LEU A 62 -18.12 -2.47 5.22
CA LEU A 62 -18.31 -1.38 6.19
C LEU A 62 -18.23 -1.88 7.64
N LEU A 63 -18.68 -3.10 7.94
CA LEU A 63 -18.57 -3.69 9.27
C LEU A 63 -17.13 -4.09 9.57
N ALA A 64 -16.44 -4.70 8.61
CA ALA A 64 -15.04 -5.09 8.75
C ALA A 64 -14.15 -3.87 9.06
N VAL A 65 -14.26 -2.81 8.25
CA VAL A 65 -13.46 -1.59 8.46
C VAL A 65 -13.82 -0.86 9.75
N GLY A 66 -15.08 -0.92 10.17
CA GLY A 66 -15.53 -0.34 11.44
C GLY A 66 -14.95 -1.06 12.65
N LEU A 67 -14.88 -2.39 12.61
CA LEU A 67 -14.26 -3.20 13.66
C LEU A 67 -12.73 -3.00 13.69
N GLU A 68 -12.08 -2.98 12.53
CA GLU A 68 -10.65 -2.68 12.42
C GLU A 68 -10.34 -1.30 13.01
N GLY A 69 -11.13 -0.27 12.66
CA GLY A 69 -11.00 1.07 13.22
C GLY A 69 -11.20 1.10 14.73
N LEU A 70 -12.20 0.38 15.26
CA LEU A 70 -12.46 0.30 16.70
C LEU A 70 -11.29 -0.36 17.45
N PHE A 71 -10.82 -1.52 16.99
CA PHE A 71 -9.67 -2.19 17.60
C PHE A 71 -8.39 -1.37 17.46
N GLY A 72 -8.18 -0.72 16.31
CA GLY A 72 -7.08 0.21 16.09
C GLY A 72 -7.11 1.37 17.08
N MET A 73 -8.27 1.99 17.30
CA MET A 73 -8.41 3.05 18.30
C MET A 73 -8.10 2.58 19.71
N ILE A 74 -8.58 1.39 20.12
CA ILE A 74 -8.30 0.83 21.45
C ILE A 74 -6.80 0.57 21.61
N ILE A 75 -6.18 -0.13 20.65
CA ILE A 75 -4.75 -0.47 20.69
C ILE A 75 -3.91 0.80 20.72
N LEU A 76 -4.17 1.77 19.84
CA LEU A 76 -3.45 3.04 19.80
C LEU A 76 -3.63 3.81 21.11
N THR A 77 -4.84 3.89 21.66
CA THR A 77 -5.09 4.57 22.95
C THR A 77 -4.32 3.93 24.10
N VAL A 78 -4.20 2.60 24.12
CA VAL A 78 -3.39 1.90 25.12
C VAL A 78 -1.90 2.16 24.90
N LEU A 79 -1.44 2.17 23.64
CA LEU A 79 -0.05 2.37 23.23
C LEU A 79 0.44 3.81 23.46
N LEU A 80 -0.47 4.79 23.44
CA LEU A 80 -0.22 6.18 23.82
C LEU A 80 0.33 6.32 25.25
N ILE A 81 -0.09 5.45 26.18
CA ILE A 81 0.34 5.51 27.59
C ILE A 81 1.86 5.29 27.72
N PRO A 82 2.45 4.18 27.26
CA PRO A 82 3.89 4.01 27.32
C PRO A 82 4.65 5.00 26.44
N MET A 83 4.13 5.38 25.26
CA MET A 83 4.79 6.37 24.38
C MET A 83 4.97 7.74 25.01
N TYR A 84 4.06 8.14 25.92
CA TYR A 84 4.21 9.36 26.69
C TYR A 84 5.43 9.36 27.63
N TYR A 85 5.81 8.20 28.18
CA TYR A 85 6.92 8.08 29.13
C TYR A 85 8.27 7.73 28.47
N ILE A 86 8.26 7.30 27.21
CA ILE A 86 9.49 7.01 26.47
C ILE A 86 10.16 8.33 26.08
N HIS A 87 11.41 8.51 26.51
CA HIS A 87 12.23 9.64 26.14
C HIS A 87 13.10 9.26 24.94
N VAL A 88 13.07 10.09 23.90
CA VAL A 88 13.81 9.86 22.66
C VAL A 88 14.81 10.99 22.40
N PRO A 89 15.91 10.69 21.69
CA PRO A 89 16.84 11.73 21.26
C PRO A 89 16.16 12.73 20.31
N SER A 90 16.77 13.90 20.15
CA SER A 90 16.25 15.01 19.33
C SER A 90 16.07 14.67 17.85
N THR A 91 16.53 13.51 17.39
CA THR A 91 16.28 12.97 16.04
C THR A 91 14.83 12.51 15.86
N PHE A 92 14.13 12.11 16.93
CA PHE A 92 12.77 11.57 16.88
C PHE A 92 11.72 12.51 17.49
N SER A 93 12.12 13.47 18.32
CA SER A 93 11.20 14.43 18.92
C SER A 93 11.86 15.79 19.13
N SER A 94 11.19 16.84 18.67
CA SER A 94 11.56 18.24 18.93
C SER A 94 10.91 18.78 20.22
N ASN A 95 10.24 17.93 21.00
CA ASN A 95 9.58 18.33 22.24
C ASN A 95 10.62 18.75 23.30
N PRO A 96 10.45 19.92 23.98
CA PRO A 96 11.30 20.33 25.09
C PRO A 96 11.47 19.30 26.21
N TYR A 97 10.48 18.42 26.40
CA TYR A 97 10.53 17.35 27.41
C TYR A 97 11.13 16.04 26.90
N GLY A 98 11.56 15.98 25.64
CA GLY A 98 12.17 14.79 25.03
C GLY A 98 11.25 13.57 24.94
N ARG A 99 9.94 13.75 25.10
CA ARG A 99 8.95 12.66 25.02
C ARG A 99 8.69 12.27 23.57
N LEU A 100 8.49 10.98 23.35
CA LEU A 100 8.17 10.44 22.03
C LEU A 100 6.81 10.97 21.54
N GLU A 101 5.78 10.97 22.39
CA GLU A 101 4.47 11.51 22.05
C GLU A 101 3.86 12.31 23.21
N ASP A 102 3.48 13.57 22.97
CA ASP A 102 2.90 14.44 24.00
C ASP A 102 1.44 14.78 23.68
N ILE A 103 0.58 13.88 24.13
CA ILE A 103 -0.86 13.89 23.85
C ILE A 103 -1.54 15.13 24.46
N PHE A 104 -1.11 15.54 25.66
CA PHE A 104 -1.69 16.70 26.33
C PHE A 104 -1.37 18.00 25.59
N PHE A 105 -0.14 18.11 25.08
CA PHE A 105 0.25 19.21 24.21
C PHE A 105 -0.56 19.21 22.91
N ALA A 106 -0.67 18.06 22.26
CA ALA A 106 -1.43 17.91 21.01
C ALA A 106 -2.92 18.29 21.18
N PHE A 107 -3.59 17.83 22.24
CA PHE A 107 -4.99 18.19 22.50
C PHE A 107 -5.18 19.68 22.76
N LYS A 108 -4.24 20.33 23.46
CA LYS A 108 -4.27 21.77 23.67
C LYS A 108 -4.16 22.51 22.35
N GLU A 109 -3.24 22.11 21.49
CA GLU A 109 -3.00 22.75 20.20
C GLU A 109 -4.19 22.59 19.23
N ILE A 110 -4.83 21.42 19.22
CA ILE A 110 -6.07 21.16 18.47
C ILE A 110 -7.21 22.06 18.97
N GLY A 111 -7.31 22.28 20.28
CA GLY A 111 -8.33 23.15 20.89
C GLY A 111 -8.12 24.64 20.58
N ASP A 112 -6.86 25.08 20.56
CA ASP A 112 -6.51 26.49 20.36
C ASP A 112 -6.56 26.90 18.88
N ASN A 113 -6.21 26.00 17.95
CA ASN A 113 -6.13 26.32 16.52
C ASN A 113 -7.20 25.61 15.67
N ARG A 114 -8.20 26.38 15.23
CA ARG A 114 -9.30 25.89 14.38
C ARG A 114 -8.84 25.34 13.03
N THR A 115 -7.72 25.81 12.49
CA THR A 115 -7.17 25.32 11.23
C THR A 115 -6.65 23.89 11.39
N ILE A 116 -5.97 23.59 12.50
CA ILE A 116 -5.48 22.24 12.82
C ILE A 116 -6.66 21.30 13.05
N LEU A 117 -7.68 21.76 13.79
CA LEU A 117 -8.90 20.97 13.98
C LEU A 117 -9.60 20.64 12.66
N ALA A 118 -9.75 21.62 11.76
CA ALA A 118 -10.36 21.41 10.45
C ALA A 118 -9.53 20.46 9.58
N ALA A 119 -8.20 20.61 9.56
CA ALA A 119 -7.29 19.72 8.85
C ALA A 119 -7.38 18.28 9.38
N LEU A 120 -7.35 18.10 10.71
CA LEU A 120 -7.48 16.81 11.36
C LEU A 120 -8.81 16.14 11.05
N ALA A 121 -9.92 16.89 11.13
CA ALA A 121 -11.25 16.37 10.81
C ALA A 121 -11.35 15.91 9.35
N LEU A 122 -10.81 16.70 8.41
CA LEU A 122 -10.79 16.34 6.99
C LEU A 122 -9.94 15.08 6.75
N THR A 123 -8.78 14.97 7.42
CA THR A 123 -7.93 13.79 7.35
C THR A 123 -8.64 12.54 7.88
N ILE A 124 -9.34 12.63 9.02
CA ILE A 124 -10.10 11.50 9.58
C ILE A 124 -11.16 11.02 8.58
N VAL A 125 -11.95 11.94 8.01
CA VAL A 125 -12.98 11.60 7.02
C VAL A 125 -12.37 10.98 5.77
N SER A 126 -11.25 11.54 5.29
CA SER A 126 -10.53 11.03 4.11
C SER A 126 -10.02 9.60 4.33
N ILE A 127 -9.37 9.34 5.47
CA ILE A 127 -8.84 8.01 5.81
C ILE A 127 -9.98 7.00 5.97
N ALA A 128 -11.09 7.38 6.61
CA ALA A 128 -12.25 6.50 6.76
C ALA A 128 -12.82 6.07 5.40
N PHE A 129 -12.97 7.02 4.47
CA PHE A 129 -13.43 6.72 3.11
C PHE A 129 -12.40 5.88 2.35
N PHE A 130 -11.12 6.20 2.47
CA PHE A 130 -10.03 5.45 1.83
C PHE A 130 -10.00 3.99 2.29
N ASN A 131 -10.10 3.74 3.60
CA ASN A 131 -10.11 2.38 4.15
C ASN A 131 -11.37 1.61 3.71
N PHE A 132 -12.55 2.23 3.73
CA PHE A 132 -13.77 1.61 3.22
C PHE A 132 -13.65 1.22 1.75
N ALA A 133 -13.14 2.13 0.90
CA ALA A 133 -12.91 1.87 -0.50
C ALA A 133 -11.87 0.76 -0.71
N GLY A 134 -10.78 0.78 0.08
CA GLY A 134 -9.72 -0.22 0.06
C GLY A 134 -10.24 -1.62 0.35
N VAL A 135 -10.99 -1.80 1.44
CA VAL A 135 -11.59 -3.10 1.81
C VAL A 135 -12.60 -3.55 0.75
N THR A 136 -13.39 -2.62 0.20
CA THR A 136 -14.35 -2.91 -0.87
C THR A 136 -13.65 -3.40 -2.14
N VAL A 137 -12.51 -2.80 -2.51
CA VAL A 137 -11.69 -3.24 -3.63
C VAL A 137 -11.08 -4.61 -3.36
N THR A 138 -10.52 -4.85 -2.17
CA THR A 138 -9.98 -6.16 -1.80
C THR A 138 -11.05 -7.25 -1.89
N LYS A 139 -12.29 -6.96 -1.48
CA LYS A 139 -13.41 -7.90 -1.56
C LYS A 139 -13.88 -8.19 -2.99
N ARG A 140 -13.82 -7.21 -3.90
CA ARG A 140 -14.36 -7.32 -5.27
C ARG A 140 -13.33 -7.74 -6.32
N LEU A 141 -12.04 -7.48 -6.08
CA LEU A 141 -10.96 -7.72 -7.04
C LEU A 141 -9.91 -8.64 -6.42
N SER A 142 -8.97 -8.11 -5.63
CA SER A 142 -7.91 -8.84 -4.90
C SER A 142 -7.06 -7.88 -4.06
N ALA A 143 -6.24 -8.37 -3.13
CA ALA A 143 -5.25 -7.52 -2.45
C ALA A 143 -4.19 -6.97 -3.41
N THR A 144 -3.87 -7.71 -4.47
CA THR A 144 -2.97 -7.28 -5.54
C THR A 144 -3.44 -6.00 -6.22
N SER A 145 -4.75 -5.89 -6.50
CA SER A 145 -5.35 -4.66 -7.05
C SER A 145 -5.27 -3.49 -6.06
N ARG A 146 -5.39 -3.75 -4.75
CA ARG A 146 -5.22 -2.71 -3.72
C ARG A 146 -3.79 -2.18 -3.65
N MET A 147 -2.79 -3.06 -3.71
CA MET A 147 -1.38 -2.64 -3.77
C MET A 147 -1.06 -1.79 -5.01
N VAL A 148 -1.71 -2.10 -6.13
CA VAL A 148 -1.63 -1.28 -7.34
C VAL A 148 -2.22 0.12 -7.10
N LEU A 149 -3.41 0.20 -6.48
CA LEU A 149 -4.03 1.49 -6.13
C LEU A 149 -3.16 2.30 -5.16
N ASP A 150 -2.49 1.65 -4.22
CA ASP A 150 -1.53 2.30 -3.31
C ASP A 150 -0.35 2.91 -4.09
N SER A 151 0.13 2.25 -5.14
CA SER A 151 1.19 2.80 -6.01
C SER A 151 0.72 4.02 -6.80
N VAL A 152 -0.53 4.01 -7.28
CA VAL A 152 -1.14 5.16 -7.99
C VAL A 152 -1.25 6.37 -7.07
N ARG A 153 -1.64 6.18 -5.80
CA ARG A 153 -1.69 7.28 -4.81
C ARG A 153 -0.35 8.00 -4.70
N THR A 154 0.75 7.26 -4.55
CA THR A 154 2.10 7.83 -4.43
C THR A 154 2.50 8.59 -5.69
N LEU A 155 2.16 8.07 -6.87
CA LEU A 155 2.37 8.75 -8.15
C LEU A 155 1.59 10.07 -8.24
N VAL A 156 0.32 10.08 -7.84
CA VAL A 156 -0.50 11.30 -7.85
C VAL A 156 0.08 12.36 -6.92
N ILE A 157 0.52 11.97 -5.72
CA ILE A 157 1.18 12.90 -4.78
C ILE A 157 2.43 13.50 -5.41
N TRP A 158 3.26 12.68 -6.07
CA TRP A 158 4.47 13.14 -6.75
C TRP A 158 4.18 14.12 -7.91
N ILE A 159 3.17 13.84 -8.75
CA ILE A 159 2.81 14.76 -9.84
C ILE A 159 2.34 16.12 -9.28
N ILE A 160 1.56 16.08 -8.21
CA ILE A 160 1.03 17.29 -7.57
C ILE A 160 2.13 18.05 -6.84
N SER A 161 3.16 17.36 -6.32
CA SER A 161 4.21 18.02 -5.54
C SER A 161 5.13 18.92 -6.38
N ILE A 162 5.35 18.59 -7.65
CA ILE A 162 6.17 19.40 -8.56
C ILE A 162 5.65 20.85 -8.69
N PRO A 163 4.38 21.11 -9.08
CA PRO A 163 3.89 22.48 -9.22
C PRO A 163 3.57 23.17 -7.89
N LEU A 164 3.19 22.43 -6.84
CA LEU A 164 2.79 23.04 -5.56
C LEU A 164 3.96 23.29 -4.60
N PHE A 165 4.91 22.38 -4.53
CA PHE A 165 6.04 22.44 -3.59
C PHE A 165 7.37 22.80 -4.26
N GLY A 166 7.39 22.91 -5.60
CA GLY A 166 8.58 23.32 -6.35
C GLY A 166 9.68 22.25 -6.38
N GLU A 167 9.29 20.98 -6.22
CA GLU A 167 10.20 19.83 -6.24
C GLU A 167 10.92 19.68 -7.60
N GLN A 168 12.17 19.24 -7.55
CA GLN A 168 13.00 19.05 -8.75
C GLN A 168 12.48 17.89 -9.59
N PHE A 169 12.39 18.09 -10.91
CA PHE A 169 11.91 17.05 -11.81
C PHE A 169 13.00 16.00 -12.07
N ILE A 170 12.87 14.82 -11.45
CA ILE A 170 13.76 13.68 -11.65
C ILE A 170 13.18 12.75 -12.72
N ALA A 171 13.73 12.79 -13.94
CA ALA A 171 13.25 12.00 -15.08
C ALA A 171 13.32 10.48 -14.87
N VAL A 172 14.26 10.01 -14.04
CA VAL A 172 14.40 8.58 -13.68
C VAL A 172 13.21 8.10 -12.83
N GLN A 173 12.66 8.97 -11.98
CA GLN A 173 11.46 8.67 -11.19
C GLN A 173 10.24 8.53 -12.10
N LEU A 174 10.13 9.38 -13.12
CA LEU A 174 9.09 9.27 -14.15
C LEU A 174 9.16 7.95 -14.92
N LEU A 175 10.37 7.45 -15.23
CA LEU A 175 10.55 6.14 -15.86
C LEU A 175 10.04 5.00 -14.95
N GLY A 176 10.36 5.07 -13.65
CA GLY A 176 9.87 4.10 -12.66
C GLY A 176 8.34 4.12 -12.53
N PHE A 177 7.73 5.31 -12.53
CA PHE A 177 6.28 5.48 -12.58
C PHE A 177 5.66 4.99 -13.90
N ALA A 178 6.34 5.16 -15.03
CA ALA A 178 5.88 4.62 -16.31
C ALA A 178 5.89 3.09 -16.32
N LEU A 179 6.92 2.45 -15.76
CA LEU A 179 6.99 1.00 -15.57
C LEU A 179 5.85 0.49 -14.67
N LEU A 180 5.54 1.24 -13.60
CA LEU A 180 4.37 0.96 -12.75
C LEU A 180 3.07 1.00 -13.56
N LEU A 181 2.82 2.05 -14.34
CA LEU A 181 1.61 2.19 -15.17
C LEU A 181 1.49 1.10 -16.26
N VAL A 182 2.61 0.68 -16.85
CA VAL A 182 2.64 -0.43 -17.81
C VAL A 182 2.29 -1.76 -17.13
N GLY A 183 2.86 -2.04 -15.95
CA GLY A 183 2.52 -3.23 -15.18
C GLY A 183 1.04 -3.29 -14.75
N ILE A 184 0.42 -2.13 -14.52
CA ILE A 184 -1.01 -2.00 -14.19
C ILE A 184 -1.88 -2.30 -15.42
N ASN A 185 -1.50 -1.77 -16.59
CA ASN A 185 -2.19 -2.06 -17.83
C ASN A 185 -2.11 -3.55 -18.18
N ASP A 186 -0.97 -4.21 -17.97
CA ASP A 186 -0.83 -5.64 -18.27
C ASP A 186 -1.63 -6.53 -17.29
N LEU A 187 -1.82 -6.10 -16.04
CA LEU A 187 -2.67 -6.80 -15.06
C LEU A 187 -4.17 -6.64 -15.35
N ILE A 188 -4.60 -5.46 -15.83
CA ILE A 188 -6.02 -5.14 -16.09
C ILE A 188 -6.45 -5.52 -17.51
N PHE A 189 -5.62 -5.26 -18.52
CA PHE A 189 -5.87 -5.61 -19.91
C PHE A 189 -5.35 -7.00 -20.29
N GLY A 190 -4.44 -7.60 -19.52
CA GLY A 190 -3.95 -8.95 -19.76
C GLY A 190 -5.05 -9.99 -19.96
N PRO A 191 -6.11 -10.05 -19.12
CA PRO A 191 -7.22 -10.99 -19.32
C PRO A 191 -8.04 -10.72 -20.60
N MET A 192 -8.29 -9.45 -20.91
CA MET A 192 -9.01 -9.01 -22.11
C MET A 192 -8.21 -9.25 -23.40
N PHE A 193 -6.91 -9.00 -23.37
CA PHE A 193 -5.98 -9.27 -24.46
C PHE A 193 -5.79 -10.79 -24.66
N ARG A 194 -5.71 -11.54 -23.55
CA ARG A 194 -5.55 -13.01 -23.53
C ARG A 194 -6.77 -13.69 -24.16
N GLN A 195 -7.99 -13.24 -23.86
CA GLN A 195 -9.22 -13.82 -24.45
C GLN A 195 -9.44 -13.43 -25.92
N ASN A 196 -9.02 -12.24 -26.36
CA ASN A 196 -9.30 -11.77 -27.72
C ASN A 196 -8.18 -12.04 -28.74
N ILE A 197 -6.92 -12.26 -28.30
CA ILE A 197 -5.75 -12.35 -29.19
C ILE A 197 -5.01 -13.70 -29.13
N LEU A 198 -5.01 -14.44 -28.01
CA LEU A 198 -4.35 -15.75 -27.95
C LEU A 198 -4.97 -16.88 -28.78
N PRO A 199 -6.29 -16.95 -29.09
CA PRO A 199 -6.75 -17.95 -30.06
C PRO A 199 -6.21 -17.69 -31.49
N LYS A 200 -5.46 -16.60 -31.71
CA LYS A 200 -4.91 -16.20 -33.01
C LYS A 200 -3.40 -16.39 -33.15
N ILE A 201 -2.67 -16.72 -32.07
CA ILE A 201 -1.18 -16.78 -32.03
C ILE A 201 -0.65 -18.18 -31.60
N GLU A 202 -1.50 -19.21 -31.61
CA GLU A 202 -1.08 -20.60 -31.42
C GLU A 202 -0.38 -21.14 -32.69
N ASN A 203 0.78 -20.58 -33.04
CA ASN A 203 1.62 -21.18 -34.09
C ASN A 203 3.11 -20.81 -34.04
N ASN A 204 3.65 -20.41 -32.88
CA ASN A 204 5.11 -20.34 -32.76
C ASN A 204 5.60 -20.68 -31.35
N SER A 205 6.53 -21.63 -31.30
CA SER A 205 7.15 -22.28 -30.14
C SER A 205 7.83 -21.34 -29.11
N LEU A 206 7.86 -20.04 -29.37
CA LEU A 206 8.54 -19.03 -28.55
C LEU A 206 7.60 -18.37 -27.50
N SER A 207 6.28 -18.53 -27.64
CA SER A 207 5.28 -17.99 -26.72
C SER A 207 5.19 -18.73 -25.38
N LEU A 208 5.63 -19.99 -25.33
CA LEU A 208 5.61 -20.82 -24.12
C LEU A 208 6.61 -20.33 -23.06
N CYS A 209 7.76 -19.82 -23.49
CA CYS A 209 8.81 -19.31 -22.60
C CYS A 209 8.41 -17.95 -21.99
N CYS A 210 7.75 -17.09 -22.77
CA CYS A 210 7.19 -15.83 -22.28
C CYS A 210 5.99 -16.04 -21.34
N ALA A 211 5.20 -17.10 -21.52
CA ALA A 211 4.09 -17.44 -20.64
C ALA A 211 4.57 -17.88 -19.24
N SER A 212 5.67 -18.65 -19.18
CA SER A 212 6.30 -19.07 -17.91
C SER A 212 6.92 -17.88 -17.17
N PHE A 213 7.56 -16.94 -17.88
CA PHE A 213 8.08 -15.70 -17.27
C PHE A 213 6.98 -14.75 -16.77
N CYS A 214 5.77 -14.84 -17.34
CA CYS A 214 4.62 -14.01 -16.99
C CYS A 214 3.75 -14.61 -15.86
N GLY A 215 4.18 -15.68 -15.19
CA GLY A 215 3.54 -16.20 -13.98
C GLY A 215 2.21 -16.94 -14.21
N ALA A 216 2.00 -17.48 -15.40
CA ALA A 216 0.74 -18.14 -15.77
C ALA A 216 0.43 -19.44 -15.01
N ASP A 217 1.41 -20.08 -14.38
CA ASP A 217 1.21 -21.40 -13.74
C ASP A 217 0.57 -21.31 -12.35
N ILE A 218 0.63 -20.15 -11.67
CA ILE A 218 0.10 -19.99 -10.29
C ILE A 218 -1.40 -19.62 -10.31
N GLU A 219 -1.81 -18.71 -11.21
CA GLU A 219 -3.22 -18.30 -11.29
C GLU A 219 -4.14 -19.37 -11.90
N VAL A 220 -3.61 -20.28 -12.73
CA VAL A 220 -4.41 -21.41 -13.26
C VAL A 220 -4.64 -22.46 -12.17
N ALA A 221 -3.65 -22.73 -11.32
CA ALA A 221 -3.79 -23.64 -10.20
C ALA A 221 -4.79 -23.13 -9.13
N ASP A 222 -4.77 -21.83 -8.84
CA ASP A 222 -5.74 -21.19 -7.94
C ASP A 222 -7.16 -21.15 -8.54
N ARG A 223 -7.30 -21.15 -9.87
CA ARG A 223 -8.62 -21.15 -10.52
C ARG A 223 -9.19 -22.54 -10.73
N GLU A 224 -8.37 -23.56 -10.99
CA GLU A 224 -8.82 -24.96 -11.05
C GLU A 224 -9.23 -25.45 -9.66
N SER A 225 -8.51 -25.10 -8.60
CA SER A 225 -8.91 -25.48 -7.22
C SER A 225 -10.24 -24.87 -6.78
N LEU A 226 -10.56 -23.64 -7.20
CA LEU A 226 -11.85 -23.02 -6.90
C LEU A 226 -13.01 -23.61 -7.73
N ILE A 227 -12.75 -24.14 -8.92
CA ILE A 227 -13.77 -24.80 -9.74
C ILE A 227 -14.04 -26.23 -9.21
N ASP A 228 -12.99 -26.95 -8.78
CA ASP A 228 -13.14 -28.27 -8.18
C ASP A 228 -13.89 -28.22 -6.82
N GLU A 229 -13.71 -27.16 -6.02
CA GLU A 229 -14.47 -26.96 -4.77
C GLU A 229 -15.96 -26.65 -5.03
N ASP A 230 -16.29 -25.84 -6.04
CA ASP A 230 -17.69 -25.53 -6.41
C ASP A 230 -18.43 -26.75 -7.00
N ASP A 231 -17.73 -27.62 -7.74
CA ASP A 231 -18.30 -28.83 -8.34
C ASP A 231 -18.51 -29.97 -7.30
N GLU A 232 -17.66 -30.08 -6.27
CA GLU A 232 -17.87 -31.03 -5.16
C GLU A 232 -19.07 -30.62 -4.28
N GLU A 233 -19.28 -29.32 -4.04
CA GLU A 233 -20.41 -28.84 -3.23
C GLU A 233 -21.77 -29.02 -3.93
N GLN A 234 -21.79 -29.01 -5.27
CA GLN A 234 -23.00 -29.28 -6.07
C GLN A 234 -23.36 -30.77 -6.19
N MET A 235 -22.41 -31.70 -6.00
CA MET A 235 -22.69 -33.15 -6.00
C MET A 235 -23.09 -33.70 -4.62
N ALA A 236 -22.93 -32.92 -3.55
CA ALA A 236 -23.28 -33.30 -2.18
C ALA A 236 -24.73 -32.96 -1.76
N HIS A 237 -25.54 -32.41 -2.68
CA HIS A 237 -26.93 -32.01 -2.46
C HIS A 237 -27.97 -32.82 -3.24
#